data_AF-A0A962GPN8-F1
#
_entry.id   AF-A0A962GPN8-F1
#
_cell.length_a   1.000
_cell.length_b   1.000
_cell.length_c   1.000
_cell.angle_alpha   90.00
_cell.angle_beta   90.00
_cell.angle_gamma   90.00
#
_symmetry.space_group_name_H-M   'P 1'
#
loop_
_entity.id
_entity.type
_entity.pdbx_description
1 polymer ?
#
loop_
_entity_poly.entity_id
_entity_poly.type
_entity_poly.pdbx_seq_one_letter_code
_entity_poly.pdbx_strand_id
1 'polypeptide(L)'
;MEQMAWRDPKAQWWWLGLVVPLLPLVGLAAWQVSGGEAWLWIGPVVLYGLVPLLDAWLGEDRSNPPEAAVAALSADRRYNRVLLAFVPVQLAGLVLALWAAVHGGLSVLGWIGLLATTGLVSGAGINLAHELGHRRASWAVWLARVALAPACYGHFQVEHNRGHHVR
;
A
#
# COMPACT_ATOMS: atom_id res chain seq x y z
N MET A 1 -2.51 39.66 -4.58
CA MET A 1 -2.05 38.67 -5.59
C MET A 1 -2.58 37.32 -5.15
N GLU A 2 -3.54 36.75 -5.89
CA GLU A 2 -3.98 35.36 -5.69
C GLU A 2 -2.77 34.45 -5.91
N GLN A 3 -2.25 33.81 -4.86
CA GLN A 3 -1.33 32.70 -5.05
C GLN A 3 -2.14 31.60 -5.74
N MET A 4 -1.88 31.36 -7.03
CA MET A 4 -2.49 30.24 -7.72
C MET A 4 -2.16 28.96 -6.95
N ALA A 5 -3.20 28.26 -6.49
CA ALA A 5 -3.06 26.97 -5.85
C ALA A 5 -2.32 26.02 -6.79
N TRP A 6 -1.13 25.58 -6.38
CA TRP A 6 -0.34 24.59 -7.11
C TRP A 6 -1.16 23.31 -7.29
N ARG A 7 -1.17 22.75 -8.50
CA ARG A 7 -1.84 21.50 -8.84
C ARG A 7 -0.83 20.50 -9.36
N ASP A 8 -0.90 19.27 -8.84
CA ASP A 8 -0.07 18.19 -9.35
C ASP A 8 -0.61 17.72 -10.71
N PRO A 9 0.14 17.87 -11.83
CA PRO A 9 -0.27 17.34 -13.13
C PRO A 9 -0.38 15.81 -13.12
N LYS A 10 0.23 15.14 -12.14
CA LYS A 10 0.28 13.69 -11.99
C LYS A 10 -0.77 13.17 -11.01
N ALA A 11 -1.69 14.00 -10.52
CA ALA A 11 -2.71 13.60 -9.56
C ALA A 11 -3.59 12.42 -10.02
N GLN A 12 -3.71 12.18 -11.32
CA GLN A 12 -4.42 11.01 -11.85
C GLN A 12 -3.69 9.68 -11.56
N TRP A 13 -2.37 9.70 -11.47
CA TRP A 13 -1.53 8.53 -11.26
C TRP A 13 -1.48 8.07 -9.81
N TRP A 14 -1.97 8.86 -8.85
CA TRP A 14 -2.03 8.46 -7.44
C TRP A 14 -2.82 7.16 -7.22
N TRP A 15 -3.77 6.84 -8.11
CA TRP A 15 -4.50 5.57 -8.07
C TRP A 15 -3.60 4.34 -8.30
N LEU A 16 -2.42 4.51 -8.93
CA LEU A 16 -1.42 3.44 -9.02
C LEU A 16 -0.94 2.98 -7.64
N GLY A 17 -1.09 3.80 -6.59
CA GLY A 17 -0.83 3.39 -5.21
C GLY A 17 -1.69 2.22 -4.75
N LEU A 18 -2.81 1.93 -5.42
CA LEU A 18 -3.64 0.74 -5.15
C LEU A 18 -3.13 -0.54 -5.81
N VAL A 19 -2.13 -0.48 -6.69
CA VAL A 19 -1.55 -1.69 -7.30
C VAL A 19 -1.05 -2.64 -6.22
N VAL A 20 -0.32 -2.12 -5.22
CA VAL A 20 0.28 -2.92 -4.14
C VAL A 20 -0.77 -3.70 -3.33
N PRO A 21 -1.81 -3.07 -2.72
CA PRO A 21 -2.80 -3.81 -1.94
C PRO A 21 -3.67 -4.74 -2.79
N LEU A 22 -3.74 -4.53 -4.11
CA LEU A 22 -4.47 -5.41 -5.03
C LEU A 22 -3.71 -6.70 -5.37
N LEU A 23 -2.39 -6.77 -5.17
CA LEU A 23 -1.58 -7.93 -5.57
C LEU A 23 -2.09 -9.28 -5.02
N PRO A 24 -2.48 -9.41 -3.73
CA PRO A 24 -2.98 -10.67 -3.21
C PRO A 24 -4.30 -11.06 -3.87
N LEU A 25 -5.20 -10.09 -4.11
CA LEU A 25 -6.49 -10.33 -4.76
C LEU A 25 -6.32 -10.81 -6.21
N VAL A 26 -5.45 -10.15 -6.97
CA VAL A 26 -5.17 -10.51 -8.36
C VAL A 26 -4.49 -11.88 -8.42
N GLY A 27 -3.48 -12.13 -7.58
CA GLY A 27 -2.78 -13.42 -7.53
C GLY A 27 -3.70 -14.57 -7.17
N LEU A 28 -4.56 -14.39 -6.16
CA LEU A 28 -5.52 -15.41 -5.73
C LEU A 28 -6.59 -15.65 -6.79
N ALA A 29 -7.13 -14.61 -7.43
CA ALA A 29 -8.09 -14.76 -8.52
C ALA A 29 -7.49 -15.52 -9.72
N ALA A 30 -6.26 -15.17 -10.12
CA ALA A 30 -5.57 -15.84 -11.21
C ALA A 30 -5.23 -17.30 -10.89
N TRP A 31 -4.83 -17.60 -9.65
CA TRP A 31 -4.65 -18.97 -9.17
C TRP A 31 -5.97 -19.76 -9.18
N GLN A 32 -7.08 -19.19 -8.72
CA GLN A 32 -8.39 -19.86 -8.73
C GLN A 32 -8.88 -20.20 -10.14
N VAL A 33 -8.61 -19.32 -11.12
CA VAL A 33 -9.05 -19.55 -12.51
C VAL A 33 -8.13 -20.55 -13.23
N SER A 34 -6.83 -20.49 -13.01
CA SER A 34 -5.85 -21.27 -13.78
C SER A 34 -5.35 -22.54 -13.08
N GLY A 35 -5.51 -22.65 -11.76
CA GLY A 35 -4.87 -23.67 -10.92
C GLY A 35 -3.36 -23.45 -10.71
N GLY A 36 -2.74 -22.45 -11.36
CA GLY A 36 -1.29 -22.24 -11.32
C GLY A 36 -0.83 -21.50 -10.07
N GLU A 37 -0.09 -22.16 -9.18
CA GLU A 37 0.44 -21.55 -7.95
C GLU A 37 1.49 -20.45 -8.20
N ALA A 38 2.05 -20.37 -9.41
CA ALA A 38 2.96 -19.29 -9.80
C ALA A 38 2.33 -17.90 -9.62
N TRP A 39 1.01 -17.77 -9.75
CA TRP A 39 0.29 -16.51 -9.51
C TRP A 39 0.37 -16.02 -8.06
N LEU A 40 0.61 -16.92 -7.10
CA LEU A 40 0.77 -16.55 -5.69
C LEU A 40 2.07 -15.80 -5.44
N TRP A 41 3.04 -15.85 -6.36
CA TRP A 41 4.31 -15.11 -6.32
C TRP A 41 4.25 -13.72 -6.94
N ILE A 42 3.06 -13.24 -7.32
CA ILE A 42 2.87 -11.95 -7.98
C ILE A 42 3.42 -10.77 -7.16
N GLY A 43 3.38 -10.84 -5.83
CA GLY A 43 3.93 -9.82 -4.94
C GLY A 43 5.42 -9.58 -5.17
N PRO A 44 6.29 -10.57 -4.90
CA PRO A 44 7.72 -10.46 -5.18
C PRO A 44 8.05 -10.11 -6.63
N VAL A 45 7.38 -10.73 -7.59
CA VAL A 45 7.63 -10.49 -9.03
C VAL A 45 7.32 -9.04 -9.40
N VAL A 46 6.20 -8.49 -8.94
CA VAL A 46 5.84 -7.10 -9.24
C VAL A 46 6.73 -6.13 -8.47
N LEU A 47 6.88 -6.31 -7.16
CA LEU A 47 7.54 -5.32 -6.30
C LEU A 47 9.07 -5.29 -6.44
N TYR A 48 9.70 -6.43 -6.73
CA TYR A 48 11.17 -6.52 -6.86
C TYR A 48 11.64 -6.86 -8.27
N GLY A 49 10.74 -7.24 -9.18
CA GLY A 49 11.05 -7.40 -10.60
C GLY A 49 10.51 -6.22 -11.40
N LEU A 50 9.18 -6.18 -11.59
CA LEU A 50 8.54 -5.25 -12.52
C LEU A 50 8.72 -3.77 -12.12
N VAL A 51 8.48 -3.41 -10.86
CA VAL A 51 8.57 -2.02 -10.39
C VAL A 51 9.99 -1.47 -10.54
N PRO A 52 11.07 -2.14 -10.07
CA PRO A 52 12.43 -1.67 -10.30
C PRO A 52 12.81 -1.56 -11.78
N LEU A 53 12.34 -2.49 -12.63
CA LEU A 53 12.57 -2.41 -14.08
C LEU A 53 11.87 -1.20 -14.71
N LEU A 54 10.63 -0.92 -14.30
CA LEU A 54 9.89 0.26 -14.76
C LEU A 54 10.53 1.55 -14.25
N ASP A 55 10.97 1.58 -13.00
CA ASP A 55 11.68 2.72 -12.40
C ASP A 55 12.96 3.04 -13.17
N ALA A 56 13.77 2.02 -13.47
CA ALA A 56 14.99 2.17 -14.27
C ALA A 56 14.70 2.63 -15.71
N TRP A 57 13.57 2.22 -16.30
CA TRP A 57 13.20 2.58 -17.66
C TRP A 57 12.59 3.99 -17.78
N LEU A 58 11.73 4.37 -16.83
CA LEU A 58 11.08 5.68 -16.80
C LEU A 58 12.03 6.79 -16.33
N GLY A 59 13.00 6.45 -15.49
CA GLY A 59 14.01 7.37 -14.96
C GLY A 59 13.51 8.27 -13.84
N GLU A 60 14.40 9.15 -13.37
CA GLU A 60 14.15 10.00 -12.20
C GLU A 60 13.20 11.16 -12.51
N ASP A 61 12.14 11.28 -11.71
CA ASP A 61 11.26 12.44 -11.71
C ASP A 61 11.76 13.52 -10.74
N ARG A 62 12.19 14.66 -11.28
CA ARG A 62 12.68 15.80 -10.50
C ARG A 62 11.61 16.83 -10.14
N SER A 63 10.36 16.58 -10.52
CA SER A 63 9.26 17.46 -10.15
C SER A 63 8.86 17.24 -8.69
N ASN A 64 8.87 18.30 -7.88
CA ASN A 64 8.44 18.26 -6.49
C ASN A 64 7.49 19.43 -6.22
N PRO A 65 6.37 19.24 -5.48
CA PRO A 65 5.56 20.35 -5.01
C PRO A 65 6.39 21.36 -4.20
N PRO A 66 6.11 22.66 -4.31
CA PRO A 66 6.63 23.64 -3.36
C PRO A 66 6.08 23.33 -1.97
N GLU A 67 6.87 23.61 -0.92
CA GLU A 67 6.51 23.30 0.47
C GLU A 67 5.14 23.88 0.87
N ALA A 68 4.82 25.10 0.40
CA ALA A 68 3.54 25.76 0.61
C ALA A 68 2.33 24.97 0.06
N ALA A 69 2.51 24.08 -0.92
CA ALA A 69 1.45 23.27 -1.50
C ALA A 69 1.23 21.93 -0.78
N VAL A 70 2.19 21.44 0.01
CA VAL A 70 2.16 20.10 0.62
C VAL A 70 0.93 19.91 1.51
N ALA A 71 0.60 20.91 2.33
CA ALA A 71 -0.57 20.83 3.22
C ALA A 71 -1.90 20.75 2.43
N ALA A 72 -2.00 21.48 1.31
CA ALA A 72 -3.18 21.43 0.44
C ALA A 72 -3.30 20.08 -0.28
N LEU A 73 -2.18 19.50 -0.73
CA LEU A 73 -2.14 18.19 -1.39
C LEU A 73 -2.47 17.05 -0.44
N SER A 74 -1.96 17.07 0.79
CA SER A 74 -2.30 16.07 1.80
C SER A 74 -3.80 16.11 2.17
N ALA A 75 -4.42 17.29 2.09
CA ALA A 75 -5.86 17.47 2.28
C ALA A 75 -6.70 17.11 1.04
N ASP A 76 -6.08 16.82 -0.10
CA ASP A 76 -6.78 16.55 -1.36
C ASP A 76 -7.69 15.31 -1.25
N ARG A 77 -8.92 15.44 -1.76
CA ARG A 77 -9.94 14.39 -1.67
C ARG A 77 -9.56 13.15 -2.46
N ARG A 78 -8.91 13.29 -3.62
CA ARG A 78 -8.47 12.15 -4.43
C ARG A 78 -7.38 11.39 -3.69
N TYR A 79 -6.38 12.09 -3.15
CA TYR A 79 -5.33 11.46 -2.35
C TYR A 79 -5.92 10.68 -1.18
N ASN A 80 -6.82 11.31 -0.43
CA ASN A 80 -7.49 10.67 0.71
C ASN A 80 -8.30 9.43 0.30
N ARG A 81 -8.95 9.44 -0.87
CA ARG A 81 -9.68 8.27 -1.37
C ARG A 81 -8.75 7.09 -1.64
N VAL A 82 -7.55 7.33 -2.17
CA VAL A 82 -6.55 6.28 -2.37
C VAL A 82 -6.14 5.66 -1.03
N LEU A 83 -5.80 6.50 -0.03
CA LEU A 83 -5.43 6.03 1.30
C LEU A 83 -6.56 5.24 1.98
N LEU A 84 -7.79 5.76 1.88
CA LEU A 84 -8.98 5.10 2.41
C LEU A 84 -9.29 3.78 1.71
N ALA A 85 -9.08 3.68 0.40
CA ALA A 85 -9.31 2.46 -0.36
C ALA A 85 -8.23 1.40 -0.11
N PHE A 86 -7.00 1.79 0.20
CA PHE A 86 -5.91 0.86 0.48
C PHE A 86 -6.26 -0.09 1.63
N VAL A 87 -6.76 0.45 2.76
CA VAL A 87 -7.03 -0.34 3.98
C VAL A 87 -8.01 -1.51 3.74
N PRO A 88 -9.23 -1.32 3.23
CA PRO A 88 -10.16 -2.41 3.00
C PRO A 88 -9.65 -3.39 1.93
N VAL A 89 -8.92 -2.92 0.90
CA VAL A 89 -8.36 -3.80 -0.13
C VAL A 89 -7.26 -4.70 0.47
N GLN A 90 -6.36 -4.14 1.28
CA GLN A 90 -5.33 -4.90 2.01
C GLN A 90 -5.97 -5.95 2.92
N LEU A 91 -7.00 -5.59 3.69
CA LEU A 91 -7.68 -6.52 4.58
C LEU A 91 -8.43 -7.62 3.82
N ALA A 92 -9.08 -7.30 2.71
CA ALA A 92 -9.72 -8.29 1.85
C ALA A 92 -8.68 -9.28 1.28
N GLY A 93 -7.53 -8.77 0.83
CA GLY A 93 -6.41 -9.59 0.40
C GLY A 93 -5.91 -10.54 1.47
N LEU A 94 -5.76 -10.05 2.70
CA LEU A 94 -5.39 -10.88 3.85
C LEU A 94 -6.42 -11.96 4.17
N VAL A 95 -7.70 -11.61 4.25
CA VAL A 95 -8.77 -12.57 4.56
C VAL A 95 -8.82 -13.68 3.51
N LEU A 96 -8.72 -13.33 2.23
CA LEU A 96 -8.70 -14.33 1.16
C LEU A 96 -7.41 -15.15 1.13
N ALA A 97 -6.27 -14.55 1.48
CA ALA A 97 -5.04 -15.30 1.66
C ALA A 97 -5.16 -16.32 2.80
N LEU A 98 -5.76 -15.94 3.94
CA LEU A 98 -6.03 -16.88 5.04
C LEU A 98 -6.98 -18.00 4.62
N TRP A 99 -8.01 -17.68 3.83
CA TRP A 99 -8.91 -18.69 3.28
C TRP A 99 -8.14 -19.68 2.37
N ALA A 100 -7.31 -19.18 1.45
CA ALA A 100 -6.53 -20.00 0.52
C ALA A 100 -5.47 -20.84 1.25
N ALA A 101 -4.86 -20.30 2.29
CA ALA A 101 -3.97 -21.02 3.20
C ALA A 101 -4.65 -22.26 3.79
N VAL A 102 -5.89 -22.12 4.29
CA VAL A 102 -6.60 -23.23 4.96
C VAL A 102 -7.23 -24.22 3.98
N HIS A 103 -7.80 -23.73 2.87
CA HIS A 103 -8.65 -24.55 1.99
C HIS A 103 -8.03 -24.82 0.62
N GLY A 104 -6.92 -24.17 0.28
CA GLY A 104 -6.38 -24.18 -1.07
C GLY A 104 -5.57 -25.41 -1.46
N GLY A 105 -5.23 -26.29 -0.51
CA GLY A 105 -4.43 -27.47 -0.79
C GLY A 105 -3.06 -27.14 -1.42
N LEU A 106 -2.48 -26.00 -1.06
CA LEU A 106 -1.29 -25.45 -1.70
C LEU A 106 -0.06 -26.33 -1.46
N SER A 107 0.79 -26.43 -2.47
CA SER A 107 2.14 -26.96 -2.30
C SER A 107 2.96 -26.06 -1.36
N VAL A 108 4.11 -26.57 -0.92
CA VAL A 108 5.07 -25.78 -0.12
C VAL A 108 5.47 -24.48 -0.85
N LEU A 109 5.66 -24.55 -2.18
CA LEU A 109 6.01 -23.36 -2.97
C LEU A 109 4.84 -22.38 -3.10
N GLY A 110 3.61 -22.88 -3.23
CA GLY A 110 2.40 -22.06 -3.22
C GLY A 110 2.24 -21.32 -1.90
N TRP A 111 2.48 -22.01 -0.78
CA TRP A 111 2.49 -21.42 0.57
C TRP A 111 3.52 -20.31 0.70
N ILE A 112 4.76 -20.55 0.27
CA ILE A 112 5.82 -19.54 0.34
C ILE A 112 5.45 -18.32 -0.52
N GLY A 113 4.94 -18.53 -1.73
CA GLY A 113 4.47 -17.45 -2.60
C GLY A 113 3.36 -16.63 -1.95
N LEU A 114 2.33 -17.30 -1.42
CA LEU A 114 1.22 -16.66 -0.73
C LEU A 114 1.67 -15.83 0.47
N LEU A 115 2.55 -16.38 1.31
CA LEU A 115 3.13 -15.70 2.46
C LEU A 115 3.98 -14.50 2.04
N ALA A 116 4.83 -14.66 1.02
CA ALA A 116 5.68 -13.59 0.53
C ALA A 116 4.83 -12.43 -0.03
N THR A 117 3.85 -12.71 -0.87
CA THR A 117 2.95 -11.69 -1.43
C THR A 117 2.15 -10.98 -0.34
N THR A 118 1.50 -11.74 0.54
CA THR A 118 0.65 -11.15 1.61
C THR A 118 1.48 -10.37 2.63
N GLY A 119 2.66 -10.89 2.98
CA GLY A 119 3.61 -10.27 3.91
C GLY A 119 4.18 -8.96 3.36
N LEU A 120 4.61 -8.93 2.10
CA LEU A 120 5.11 -7.71 1.46
C LEU A 120 4.04 -6.62 1.39
N VAL A 121 2.79 -6.99 1.07
CA VAL A 121 1.67 -6.05 1.04
C VAL A 121 1.33 -5.53 2.43
N SER A 122 1.42 -6.37 3.45
CA SER A 122 1.28 -5.95 4.85
C SER A 122 2.40 -5.01 5.28
N GLY A 123 3.64 -5.28 4.83
CA GLY A 123 4.79 -4.39 5.03
C GLY A 123 4.62 -3.04 4.36
N ALA A 124 4.10 -3.00 3.13
CA ALA A 124 3.78 -1.74 2.43
C ALA A 124 2.71 -0.92 3.17
N GLY A 125 1.86 -1.56 3.97
CA GLY A 125 0.91 -0.91 4.88
C GLY A 125 1.57 0.02 5.91
N ILE A 126 2.87 -0.14 6.20
CA ILE A 126 3.62 0.77 7.06
C ILE A 126 3.71 2.18 6.45
N ASN A 127 3.93 2.28 5.13
CA ASN A 127 3.99 3.58 4.44
C ASN A 127 2.63 4.30 4.50
N LEU A 128 1.55 3.55 4.31
CA LEU A 128 0.20 4.07 4.49
C LEU A 128 -0.03 4.54 5.93
N ALA A 129 0.37 3.74 6.91
CA ALA A 129 0.17 4.05 8.32
C ALA A 129 1.01 5.25 8.79
N HIS A 130 2.21 5.44 8.22
CA HIS A 130 3.02 6.64 8.40
C HIS A 130 2.23 7.88 7.96
N GLU A 131 1.73 7.87 6.72
CA GLU A 131 0.97 8.97 6.14
C GLU A 131 -0.32 9.25 6.92
N LEU A 132 -1.11 8.22 7.22
CA LEU A 132 -2.36 8.36 7.97
C LEU A 132 -2.11 8.81 9.42
N GLY A 133 -1.03 8.37 10.02
CA GLY A 133 -0.69 8.72 11.39
C GLY A 133 -0.15 10.14 11.56
N HIS A 134 0.24 10.84 10.50
CA HIS A 134 0.52 12.28 10.52
C HIS A 134 -0.75 13.13 10.58
N ARG A 135 -1.90 12.55 10.24
CA ARG A 135 -3.16 13.27 10.23
C ARG A 135 -3.67 13.42 11.66
N ARG A 136 -4.10 14.64 12.02
CA ARG A 136 -4.69 14.95 13.33
C ARG A 136 -6.07 14.33 13.54
N ALA A 137 -6.72 13.87 12.48
CA ALA A 137 -8.05 13.30 12.55
C ALA A 137 -8.04 11.90 13.16
N SER A 138 -8.88 11.66 14.17
CA SER A 138 -8.94 10.40 14.92
C SER A 138 -9.23 9.17 14.05
N TRP A 139 -10.08 9.31 13.02
CA TRP A 139 -10.38 8.24 12.07
C TRP A 139 -9.14 7.79 11.29
N ALA A 140 -8.26 8.73 10.92
CA ALA A 140 -7.05 8.42 10.16
C ALA A 140 -6.05 7.67 11.03
N VAL A 141 -5.88 8.12 12.28
CA VAL A 141 -5.06 7.46 13.29
C VAL A 141 -5.56 6.04 13.57
N TRP A 142 -6.87 5.84 13.66
CA TRP A 142 -7.47 4.52 13.83
C TRP A 142 -7.22 3.62 12.62
N LEU A 143 -7.43 4.11 11.39
CA LEU A 143 -7.15 3.36 10.17
C LEU A 143 -5.68 2.97 10.02
N ALA A 144 -4.74 3.82 10.44
CA ALA A 144 -3.33 3.46 10.48
C ALA A 144 -3.06 2.24 11.37
N ARG A 145 -3.69 2.18 12.56
CA ARG A 145 -3.56 1.02 13.46
C ARG A 145 -4.17 -0.24 12.86
N VAL A 146 -5.33 -0.11 12.20
CA VAL A 146 -5.96 -1.22 11.48
C VAL A 146 -5.08 -1.73 10.35
N ALA A 147 -4.48 -0.84 9.55
CA ALA A 147 -3.57 -1.20 8.46
C ALA A 147 -2.30 -1.92 8.95
N LEU A 148 -1.85 -1.63 10.18
CA LEU A 148 -0.69 -2.24 10.82
C LEU A 148 -0.99 -3.52 11.61
N ALA A 149 -2.26 -3.81 11.89
CA ALA A 149 -2.66 -4.99 12.65
C ALA A 149 -2.20 -6.31 11.99
N PRO A 150 -2.27 -6.49 10.65
CA PRO A 150 -1.75 -7.68 9.98
C PRO A 150 -0.26 -7.92 10.18
N ALA A 151 0.52 -6.84 10.33
CA ALA A 151 1.96 -6.90 10.60
C ALA A 151 2.28 -6.92 12.10
N CYS A 152 1.26 -6.97 12.97
CA CYS A 152 1.39 -6.88 14.43
C CYS A 152 2.15 -5.62 14.91
N TYR A 153 2.13 -4.53 14.15
CA TYR A 153 3.00 -3.37 14.38
C TYR A 153 2.24 -2.10 14.79
N GLY A 154 1.16 -2.24 15.57
CA GLY A 154 0.29 -1.12 15.96
C GLY A 154 0.94 0.00 16.80
N HIS A 155 2.14 -0.24 17.36
CA HIS A 155 2.91 0.75 18.14
C HIS A 155 3.75 1.70 17.28
N PHE A 156 3.82 1.48 15.96
CA PHE A 156 4.57 2.32 15.02
C PHE A 156 4.26 3.82 15.14
N GLN A 157 3.01 4.20 15.38
CA GLN A 157 2.65 5.62 15.55
C GLN A 157 3.33 6.27 16.77
N VAL A 158 3.55 5.50 17.84
CA VAL A 158 4.18 6.02 19.06
C VAL A 158 5.69 6.13 18.85
N GLU A 159 6.30 5.08 18.29
CA GLU A 159 7.75 5.04 18.05
C GLU A 159 8.18 6.01 16.95
N HIS A 160 7.53 5.94 15.79
CA HIS A 160 7.95 6.66 14.60
C HIS A 160 7.36 8.07 14.55
N ASN A 161 6.03 8.20 14.55
CA ASN A 161 5.39 9.50 14.32
C ASN A 161 5.60 10.45 15.50
N ARG A 162 5.52 9.95 16.74
CA ARG A 162 5.76 10.78 17.93
C ARG A 162 7.25 10.90 18.26
N GLY A 163 8.07 9.89 17.99
CA GLY A 163 9.52 9.93 18.27
C GLY A 163 10.35 10.80 17.31
N HIS A 164 10.02 10.83 16.02
CA HIS A 164 10.79 11.57 15.01
C HIS A 164 10.26 12.97 14.68
N HIS A 165 9.01 13.29 15.03
CA HIS A 165 8.38 14.58 14.70
C HIS A 165 8.06 15.46 15.91
N VAL A 166 8.30 14.99 17.14
CA VAL A 166 8.31 15.84 18.34
C VAL A 166 9.75 16.34 18.54
N ARG A 167 10.15 17.31 17.72
CA ARG A 167 11.26 18.23 17.98
C ARG A 167 10.81 19.63 17.60
#